data_AF-A0A257PHI9-F1
#
_entry.id   AF-A0A257PHI9-F1
#
_cell.length_a   1.000
_cell.length_b   1.000
_cell.length_c   1.000
_cell.angle_alpha   90.00
_cell.angle_beta   90.00
_cell.angle_gamma   90.00
#
_symmetry.space_group_name_H-M   'P 1'
#
loop_
_entity.id
_entity.type
_entity.pdbx_description
1 polymer ?
#
loop_
_entity_poly.entity_id
_entity_poly.type
_entity_poly.pdbx_seq_one_letter_code
_entity_poly.pdbx_strand_id
1 'polypeptide(L)'
;MLKDCRGLTLTTASPEAAAAYDHAVDGYLGYRADMAARVKALLAADPEFGLAHSLTGYTLMMGFRADAVDAARAALVAARRCGGTTREAAHAQALEHWIEGDPQRAAAVWDQILQDHPHDILAFRLAHFVHFWCGRPDTMLRSVMAVEKHWSESLPGFASILACRCFALEESGHFLEAEYAGREAIRLDPGDL
;
A
#
# COMPACT_ATOMS: atom_id res chain seq x y z
N MET A 1 21.01 -6.21 3.72
CA MET A 1 19.63 -5.69 3.61
C MET A 1 18.77 -6.81 3.07
N LEU A 2 17.65 -7.06 3.73
CA LEU A 2 16.68 -8.07 3.29
C LEU A 2 15.82 -7.49 2.16
N LYS A 3 15.02 -8.36 1.53
CA LYS A 3 14.03 -7.98 0.53
C LYS A 3 12.68 -8.51 0.94
N ASP A 4 11.63 -7.78 0.58
CA ASP A 4 10.26 -8.29 0.67
C ASP A 4 10.00 -9.35 -0.42
N CYS A 5 8.84 -10.00 -0.37
CA CYS A 5 8.44 -11.02 -1.35
C CYS A 5 8.30 -10.50 -2.79
N ARG A 6 8.40 -9.19 -3.00
CA ARG A 6 8.37 -8.51 -4.32
C ARG A 6 9.75 -8.00 -4.74
N GLY A 7 10.78 -8.35 -3.97
CA GLY A 7 12.18 -8.07 -4.29
C GLY A 7 12.65 -6.65 -3.96
N LEU A 8 11.84 -5.86 -3.25
CA LEU A 8 12.19 -4.51 -2.83
C LEU A 8 13.00 -4.54 -1.53
N THR A 9 14.03 -3.71 -1.47
CA THR A 9 14.92 -3.60 -0.30
C THR A 9 14.17 -3.14 0.94
N LEU A 10 14.40 -3.83 2.06
CA LEU A 10 13.95 -3.45 3.38
C LEU A 10 15.16 -3.09 4.27
N THR A 11 15.01 -2.07 5.11
CA THR A 11 16.08 -1.64 6.03
C THR A 11 16.25 -2.54 7.23
N THR A 12 15.22 -3.33 7.59
CA THR A 12 15.32 -4.31 8.67
C THR A 12 16.42 -5.35 8.38
N ALA A 13 17.15 -5.71 9.43
CA ALA A 13 18.05 -6.85 9.44
C ALA A 13 17.39 -8.14 9.97
N SER A 14 16.15 -8.05 10.46
CA SER A 14 15.39 -9.16 11.04
C SER A 14 14.61 -9.90 9.96
N PRO A 15 14.92 -11.18 9.67
CA PRO A 15 14.13 -12.01 8.75
C PRO A 15 12.68 -12.17 9.21
N GLU A 16 12.46 -12.19 10.53
CA GLU A 16 11.13 -12.25 11.13
C GLU A 16 10.33 -10.97 10.81
N ALA A 17 10.94 -9.79 10.93
CA ALA A 17 10.27 -8.53 10.59
C ALA A 17 10.00 -8.42 9.08
N ALA A 18 10.90 -8.89 8.23
CA ALA A 18 10.66 -8.93 6.78
C ALA A 18 9.44 -9.82 6.44
N ALA A 19 9.35 -11.02 7.02
CA ALA A 19 8.19 -11.90 6.82
C ALA A 19 6.90 -11.32 7.43
N ALA A 20 6.98 -10.71 8.61
CA ALA A 20 5.85 -10.04 9.25
C ALA A 20 5.35 -8.83 8.44
N TYR A 21 6.24 -8.14 7.73
CA TYR A 21 5.88 -7.04 6.84
C TYR A 21 5.11 -7.52 5.63
N ASP A 22 5.60 -8.58 4.97
CA ASP A 22 4.88 -9.23 3.87
C ASP A 22 3.48 -9.68 4.33
N HIS A 23 3.40 -10.28 5.52
CA HIS A 23 2.16 -10.74 6.13
C HIS A 23 1.21 -9.58 6.46
N ALA A 24 1.71 -8.45 6.96
CA ALA A 24 0.91 -7.27 7.24
C ALA A 24 0.41 -6.58 5.96
N VAL A 25 1.26 -6.49 4.93
CA VAL A 25 0.87 -5.95 3.62
C VAL A 25 -0.22 -6.83 2.99
N ASP A 26 -0.06 -8.15 2.98
CA ASP A 26 -1.10 -9.10 2.57
C ASP A 26 -2.42 -8.90 3.33
N GLY A 27 -2.32 -8.71 4.65
CA GLY A 27 -3.48 -8.41 5.50
C GLY A 27 -4.21 -7.14 5.10
N TYR A 28 -3.46 -6.10 4.71
CA TYR A 28 -4.03 -4.87 4.18
C TYR A 28 -4.72 -5.07 2.83
N LEU A 29 -4.08 -5.78 1.89
CA LEU A 29 -4.63 -6.01 0.55
C LEU A 29 -5.95 -6.75 0.60
N GLY A 30 -6.05 -7.79 1.44
CA GLY A 30 -7.26 -8.61 1.59
C GLY A 30 -8.23 -8.11 2.66
N TYR A 31 -8.10 -6.87 3.14
CA TYR A 31 -8.94 -6.27 4.20
C TYR A 31 -9.16 -7.17 5.42
N ARG A 32 -8.09 -7.84 5.88
CA ARG A 32 -8.19 -8.88 6.91
C ARG A 32 -8.47 -8.28 8.29
N ALA A 33 -9.40 -8.88 9.03
CA ALA A 33 -9.80 -8.41 10.36
C ALA A 33 -8.67 -8.44 11.41
N ASP A 34 -7.63 -9.26 11.19
CA ASP A 34 -6.47 -9.39 12.07
C ASP A 34 -5.35 -8.37 11.78
N MET A 35 -5.60 -7.36 10.93
CA MET A 35 -4.59 -6.36 10.54
C MET A 35 -3.87 -5.71 11.74
N ALA A 36 -4.60 -5.34 12.78
CA ALA A 36 -4.01 -4.74 13.99
C ALA A 36 -3.04 -5.70 14.70
N ALA A 37 -3.33 -7.01 14.71
CA ALA A 37 -2.46 -8.02 15.29
C ALA A 37 -1.20 -8.20 14.44
N ARG A 38 -1.31 -8.16 13.11
CA ARG A 38 -0.18 -8.25 12.18
C ARG A 38 0.79 -7.09 12.33
N VAL A 39 0.28 -5.86 12.38
CA VAL A 39 1.11 -4.66 12.62
C VAL A 39 1.80 -4.72 13.98
N LYS A 40 1.10 -5.18 15.02
CA LYS A 40 1.69 -5.37 16.35
C LYS A 40 2.83 -6.39 16.34
N ALA A 41 2.66 -7.52 15.67
CA ALA A 41 3.70 -8.54 15.53
C ALA A 41 4.91 -8.01 14.74
N LEU A 42 4.67 -7.28 13.66
CA LEU A 42 5.71 -6.63 12.88
C LEU A 42 6.56 -5.66 13.73
N LEU A 43 5.93 -4.77 14.49
CA LEU A 43 6.65 -3.85 15.37
C LEU A 43 7.39 -4.55 16.53
N ALA A 44 6.89 -5.69 16.98
CA ALA A 44 7.57 -6.49 17.99
C ALA A 44 8.84 -7.17 17.44
N ALA A 45 8.80 -7.59 16.17
CA ALA A 45 9.94 -8.23 15.50
C ALA A 45 11.07 -7.25 15.16
N ASP A 46 10.75 -5.98 14.86
CA ASP A 46 11.73 -4.91 14.69
C ASP A 46 11.13 -3.52 15.01
N PRO A 47 11.36 -2.99 16.22
CA PRO A 47 10.89 -1.66 16.62
C PRO A 47 11.53 -0.49 15.86
N GLU A 48 12.64 -0.72 15.16
CA GLU A 48 13.38 0.28 14.39
C GLU A 48 13.14 0.13 12.88
N PHE A 49 12.11 -0.58 12.46
CA PHE A 49 11.79 -0.72 11.05
C PHE A 49 10.90 0.43 10.54
N GLY A 50 11.48 1.32 9.71
CA GLY A 50 10.81 2.52 9.19
C GLY A 50 9.44 2.26 8.52
N LEU A 51 9.36 1.27 7.61
CA LEU A 51 8.09 0.94 6.93
C LEU A 51 7.02 0.38 7.87
N ALA A 52 7.40 -0.30 8.95
CA ALA A 52 6.44 -0.79 9.94
C ALA A 52 5.70 0.39 10.61
N HIS A 53 6.42 1.46 10.91
CA HIS A 53 5.84 2.70 11.46
C HIS A 53 5.00 3.45 10.42
N SER A 54 5.44 3.53 9.16
CA SER A 54 4.62 4.09 8.08
C SER A 54 3.31 3.33 7.92
N LEU A 55 3.35 1.99 7.88
CA LEU A 55 2.17 1.14 7.79
C LEU A 55 1.23 1.34 8.98
N THR A 56 1.78 1.45 10.19
CA THR A 56 1.00 1.77 11.40
C THR A 56 0.26 3.10 11.23
N GLY A 57 0.96 4.16 10.80
CA GLY A 57 0.35 5.46 10.52
C GLY A 57 -0.77 5.37 9.48
N TYR A 58 -0.56 4.66 8.38
CA TYR A 58 -1.60 4.46 7.36
C TYR A 58 -2.83 3.73 7.93
N THR A 59 -2.65 2.65 8.71
CA THR A 59 -3.78 1.93 9.31
C THR A 59 -4.61 2.80 10.25
N LEU A 60 -3.97 3.72 10.98
CA LEU A 60 -4.66 4.70 11.83
C LEU A 60 -5.44 5.71 10.99
N MET A 61 -4.83 6.23 9.92
CA MET A 61 -5.45 7.24 9.05
C MET A 61 -6.62 6.67 8.23
N MET A 62 -6.56 5.41 7.80
CA MET A 62 -7.65 4.73 7.08
C MET A 62 -8.92 4.55 7.90
N GLY A 63 -8.84 4.67 9.24
CA GLY A 63 -10.02 4.65 10.09
C GLY A 63 -10.86 5.93 10.02
N PHE A 64 -10.34 7.02 9.43
CA PHE A 64 -10.98 8.34 9.38
C PHE A 64 -11.47 8.86 10.75
N ARG A 65 -10.74 8.53 11.82
CA ARG A 65 -11.09 8.96 13.18
C ARG A 65 -10.15 10.06 13.64
N ALA A 66 -10.71 11.20 14.04
CA ALA A 66 -9.94 12.35 14.50
C ALA A 66 -9.07 12.03 15.73
N ASP A 67 -9.52 11.13 16.60
CA ASP A 67 -8.79 10.67 17.78
C ASP A 67 -7.55 9.80 17.45
N ALA A 68 -7.46 9.27 16.23
CA ALA A 68 -6.32 8.47 15.78
C ALA A 68 -5.17 9.31 15.19
N VAL A 69 -5.41 10.59 14.86
CA VAL A 69 -4.45 11.42 14.13
C VAL A 69 -3.18 11.67 14.95
N ASP A 70 -3.28 11.87 16.26
CA ASP A 70 -2.10 12.08 17.11
C ASP A 70 -1.26 10.81 17.27
N ALA A 71 -1.89 9.63 17.29
CA ALA A 71 -1.18 8.36 17.21
C ALA A 71 -0.50 8.17 15.85
N ALA A 72 -1.13 8.61 14.75
CA ALA A 72 -0.52 8.58 13.42
C ALA A 72 0.69 9.54 13.35
N ARG A 73 0.63 10.72 13.99
CA ARG A 73 1.79 11.62 14.14
C ARG A 73 2.94 10.97 14.89
N ALA A 74 2.66 10.25 15.97
CA ALA A 74 3.71 9.52 16.70
C ALA A 74 4.37 8.43 15.82
N ALA A 75 3.56 7.72 15.03
CA ALA A 75 4.07 6.75 14.05
C ALA A 75 4.91 7.43 12.97
N LEU A 76 4.50 8.60 12.44
CA LEU A 76 5.30 9.38 11.49
C LEU A 76 6.66 9.77 12.05
N VAL A 77 6.72 10.24 13.30
CA VAL A 77 7.99 10.60 13.97
C VAL A 77 8.91 9.38 14.05
N ALA A 78 8.36 8.21 14.40
CA ALA A 78 9.12 6.97 14.43
C ALA A 78 9.59 6.54 13.03
N ALA A 79 8.72 6.60 12.01
CA ALA A 79 9.06 6.28 10.63
C ALA A 79 10.21 7.15 10.10
N ARG A 80 10.21 8.45 10.40
CA ARG A 80 11.29 9.37 10.02
C ARG A 80 12.61 9.08 10.71
N ARG A 81 12.55 8.74 12.00
CA ARG A 81 13.76 8.40 12.77
C ARG A 81 14.38 7.09 12.30
N CYS A 82 13.55 6.12 11.94
CA CYS A 82 13.95 4.75 11.65
C CYS A 82 14.15 4.47 10.15
N GLY A 83 13.71 5.39 9.27
CA GLY A 83 13.85 5.25 7.84
C GLY A 83 15.31 5.37 7.38
N GLY A 84 15.67 4.62 6.35
CA GLY A 84 17.05 4.57 5.82
C GLY A 84 17.19 4.64 4.31
N THR A 85 16.09 4.53 3.55
CA THR A 85 16.13 4.62 2.07
C THR A 85 15.22 5.73 1.54
N THR A 86 15.45 6.14 0.29
CA THR A 86 14.59 7.10 -0.42
C THR A 86 13.13 6.65 -0.45
N ARG A 87 12.87 5.36 -0.67
CA ARG A 87 11.52 4.77 -0.66
C ARG A 87 10.83 4.96 0.70
N GLU A 88 11.52 4.65 1.79
CA GLU A 88 10.95 4.77 3.14
C GLU A 88 10.71 6.22 3.53
N ALA A 89 11.63 7.11 3.17
CA ALA A 89 11.45 8.55 3.36
C ALA A 89 10.24 9.08 2.59
N ALA A 90 10.02 8.61 1.35
CA ALA A 90 8.85 8.96 0.55
C ALA A 90 7.54 8.43 1.18
N HIS A 91 7.52 7.21 1.74
CA HIS A 91 6.37 6.74 2.51
C HIS A 91 6.08 7.62 3.73
N ALA A 92 7.09 7.99 4.50
CA ALA A 92 6.93 8.91 5.62
C ALA A 92 6.41 10.28 5.16
N GLN A 93 6.88 10.80 4.03
CA GLN A 93 6.36 12.05 3.45
C GLN A 93 4.88 11.93 3.03
N ALA A 94 4.49 10.84 2.38
CA ALA A 94 3.09 10.61 2.01
C ALA A 94 2.19 10.55 3.26
N LEU A 95 2.66 9.89 4.33
CA LEU A 95 1.96 9.83 5.61
C LEU A 95 1.78 11.23 6.23
N GLU A 96 2.81 12.07 6.18
CA GLU A 96 2.72 13.46 6.64
C GLU A 96 1.63 14.24 5.91
N HIS A 97 1.63 14.23 4.58
CA HIS A 97 0.61 14.93 3.80
C HIS A 97 -0.80 14.44 4.13
N TRP A 98 -0.98 13.14 4.35
CA TRP A 98 -2.28 12.62 4.76
C TRP A 98 -2.68 13.12 6.16
N ILE A 99 -1.77 13.08 7.14
CA ILE A 99 -1.99 13.58 8.50
C ILE A 99 -2.33 15.09 8.51
N GLU A 100 -1.75 15.85 7.58
CA GLU A 100 -2.00 17.29 7.39
C GLU A 100 -3.33 17.59 6.69
N GLY A 101 -4.08 16.56 6.27
CA GLY A 101 -5.37 16.71 5.61
C GLY A 101 -5.26 16.94 4.10
N ASP A 102 -4.12 16.62 3.48
CA ASP A 102 -3.91 16.69 2.03
C ASP A 102 -3.68 15.29 1.43
N PRO A 103 -4.75 14.48 1.29
CA PRO A 103 -4.62 13.14 0.73
C PRO A 103 -4.18 13.18 -0.74
N GLN A 104 -4.47 14.24 -1.50
CA GLN A 104 -4.05 14.34 -2.90
C GLN A 104 -2.53 14.46 -3.03
N ARG A 105 -1.89 15.23 -2.14
CA ARG A 105 -0.41 15.26 -2.07
C ARG A 105 0.17 13.95 -1.58
N ALA A 106 -0.49 13.25 -0.67
CA ALA A 106 -0.08 11.90 -0.28
C ALA A 106 -0.10 10.95 -1.49
N ALA A 107 -1.18 10.95 -2.27
CA ALA A 107 -1.31 10.16 -3.50
C ALA A 107 -0.24 10.49 -4.53
N ALA A 108 0.08 11.76 -4.73
CA ALA A 108 1.15 12.17 -5.64
C ALA A 108 2.53 11.61 -5.23
N VAL A 109 2.81 11.52 -3.92
CA VAL A 109 4.06 10.91 -3.43
C VAL A 109 4.06 9.40 -3.67
N TRP A 110 2.96 8.68 -3.43
CA TRP A 110 2.89 7.25 -3.75
C TRP A 110 2.99 6.99 -5.26
N ASP A 111 2.34 7.81 -6.11
CA ASP A 111 2.50 7.72 -7.56
C ASP A 111 3.96 7.94 -7.99
N GLN A 112 4.70 8.81 -7.30
CA GLN A 112 6.14 8.99 -7.54
C GLN A 112 6.94 7.74 -7.11
N ILE A 113 6.62 7.14 -5.95
CA ILE A 113 7.23 5.86 -5.54
C ILE A 113 7.03 4.81 -6.62
N LEU A 114 5.84 4.73 -7.24
CA LEU A 114 5.52 3.73 -8.25
C LEU A 114 6.27 3.92 -9.58
N GLN A 115 6.79 5.13 -9.85
CA GLN A 115 7.67 5.35 -11.00
C GLN A 115 9.05 4.69 -10.78
N ASP A 116 9.58 4.76 -9.56
CA ASP A 116 10.90 4.23 -9.21
C ASP A 116 10.84 2.76 -8.75
N HIS A 117 9.73 2.36 -8.15
CA HIS A 117 9.47 1.07 -7.53
C HIS A 117 8.09 0.53 -7.94
N PRO A 118 7.91 0.11 -9.20
CA PRO A 118 6.60 -0.31 -9.72
C PRO A 118 6.02 -1.55 -9.02
N HIS A 119 6.83 -2.29 -8.26
CA HIS A 119 6.38 -3.44 -7.45
C HIS A 119 5.98 -3.07 -6.02
N ASP A 120 5.96 -1.79 -5.67
CA ASP A 120 5.54 -1.33 -4.34
C ASP A 120 4.01 -1.37 -4.21
N ILE A 121 3.50 -2.55 -3.87
CA ILE A 121 2.05 -2.77 -3.79
C ILE A 121 1.38 -1.97 -2.68
N LEU A 122 2.12 -1.61 -1.63
CA LEU A 122 1.60 -0.80 -0.54
C LEU A 122 1.34 0.62 -1.06
N ALA A 123 2.31 1.23 -1.72
CA ALA A 123 2.14 2.53 -2.37
C ALA A 123 1.01 2.49 -3.42
N PHE A 124 0.98 1.44 -4.25
CA PHE A 124 -0.07 1.24 -5.26
C PHE A 124 -1.47 1.26 -4.65
N ARG A 125 -1.71 0.44 -3.61
CA ARG A 125 -3.04 0.36 -3.02
C ARG A 125 -3.47 1.63 -2.29
N LEU A 126 -2.54 2.32 -1.64
CA LEU A 126 -2.81 3.60 -0.99
C LEU A 126 -3.15 4.70 -2.02
N ALA A 127 -2.39 4.77 -3.11
CA ALA A 127 -2.68 5.70 -4.21
C ALA A 127 -4.05 5.42 -4.84
N HIS A 128 -4.33 4.15 -5.17
CA HIS A 128 -5.62 3.72 -5.74
C HIS A 128 -6.79 4.11 -4.83
N PHE A 129 -6.70 3.77 -3.54
CA PHE A 129 -7.69 4.13 -2.53
C PHE A 129 -7.95 5.64 -2.46
N VAL A 130 -6.90 6.45 -2.40
CA VAL A 130 -7.06 7.90 -2.29
C VAL A 130 -7.56 8.54 -3.58
N HIS A 131 -7.13 8.07 -4.76
CA HIS A 131 -7.65 8.57 -6.03
C HIS A 131 -9.15 8.30 -6.15
N PHE A 132 -9.62 7.12 -5.74
CA PHE A 132 -11.05 6.83 -5.63
C PHE A 132 -11.74 7.77 -4.63
N TRP A 133 -11.23 7.86 -3.41
CA TRP A 133 -11.82 8.70 -2.34
C TRP A 133 -11.93 10.18 -2.73
N CYS A 134 -10.98 10.68 -3.53
CA CYS A 134 -10.98 12.05 -4.05
C CYS A 134 -11.79 12.22 -5.34
N GLY A 135 -12.49 11.20 -5.83
CA GLY A 135 -13.31 11.28 -7.04
C GLY A 135 -12.50 11.48 -8.32
N ARG A 136 -11.35 10.80 -8.45
CA ARG A 136 -10.43 10.93 -9.59
C ARG A 136 -10.28 9.64 -10.40
N PRO A 137 -11.37 9.10 -10.98
CA PRO A 137 -11.34 7.81 -11.68
C PRO A 137 -10.32 7.77 -12.83
N ASP A 138 -10.21 8.84 -13.63
CA ASP A 138 -9.23 8.89 -14.74
C ASP A 138 -7.77 8.90 -14.25
N THR A 139 -7.51 9.43 -13.06
CA THR A 139 -6.16 9.37 -12.47
C THR A 139 -5.89 7.99 -11.90
N MET A 140 -6.87 7.41 -11.21
CA MET A 140 -6.82 6.05 -10.70
C MET A 140 -6.54 5.04 -11.82
N LEU A 141 -7.33 5.06 -12.90
CA LEU A 141 -7.16 4.15 -14.04
C LEU A 141 -5.79 4.33 -14.71
N ARG A 142 -5.34 5.56 -14.93
CA ARG A 142 -3.99 5.81 -15.47
C ARG A 142 -2.88 5.27 -14.57
N SER A 143 -2.99 5.44 -13.26
CA SER A 143 -2.01 4.91 -12.30
C SER A 143 -1.97 3.37 -12.36
N VAL A 144 -3.12 2.71 -12.42
CA VAL A 144 -3.20 1.25 -12.60
C VAL A 144 -2.54 0.80 -13.89
N MET A 145 -2.88 1.39 -15.03
CA MET A 145 -2.30 1.01 -16.34
C MET A 145 -0.79 1.25 -16.40
N ALA A 146 -0.29 2.28 -15.72
CA ALA A 146 1.14 2.57 -15.65
C ALA A 146 1.91 1.52 -14.86
N VAL A 147 1.32 1.00 -13.77
CA VAL A 147 1.93 0.02 -12.88
C VAL A 147 1.78 -1.40 -13.42
N GLU A 148 0.58 -1.80 -13.86
CA GLU A 148 0.23 -3.18 -14.23
C GLU A 148 1.20 -3.82 -15.23
N LYS A 149 1.73 -3.05 -16.19
CA LYS A 149 2.69 -3.53 -17.20
C LYS A 149 3.99 -4.12 -16.61
N HIS A 150 4.28 -3.83 -15.34
CA HIS A 150 5.43 -4.36 -14.62
C HIS A 150 5.09 -5.62 -13.80
N TRP A 151 3.83 -6.02 -13.76
CA TRP A 151 3.34 -7.13 -12.96
C TRP A 151 3.01 -8.37 -13.80
N SER A 152 3.01 -9.52 -13.15
CA SER A 152 2.64 -10.81 -13.74
C SER A 152 2.22 -11.78 -12.65
N GLU A 153 1.63 -12.92 -13.02
CA GLU A 153 1.23 -13.99 -12.09
C GLU A 153 2.37 -14.51 -11.19
N SER A 154 3.62 -14.31 -11.57
CA SER A 154 4.79 -14.71 -10.77
C SER A 154 5.05 -13.80 -9.54
N LEU A 155 4.44 -12.61 -9.49
CA LEU A 155 4.65 -11.65 -8.40
C LEU A 155 3.51 -11.71 -7.37
N PRO A 156 3.83 -11.88 -6.08
CA PRO A 156 2.82 -11.89 -5.02
C PRO A 156 1.96 -10.61 -4.99
N GLY A 157 0.63 -10.78 -5.06
CA GLY A 157 -0.34 -9.68 -5.08
C GLY A 157 -0.79 -9.25 -6.48
N PHE A 158 -0.41 -9.97 -7.54
CA PHE A 158 -0.90 -9.68 -8.89
C PHE A 158 -2.43 -9.69 -9.01
N ALA A 159 -3.11 -10.61 -8.30
CA ALA A 159 -4.58 -10.62 -8.23
C ALA A 159 -5.14 -9.27 -7.76
N SER A 160 -4.53 -8.64 -6.74
CA SER A 160 -4.93 -7.33 -6.24
C SER A 160 -4.72 -6.20 -7.27
N ILE A 161 -3.70 -6.30 -8.14
CA ILE A 161 -3.51 -5.35 -9.26
C ILE A 161 -4.69 -5.48 -10.24
N LEU A 162 -5.09 -6.71 -10.58
CA LEU A 162 -6.22 -6.98 -11.48
C LEU A 162 -7.56 -6.56 -10.88
N ALA A 163 -7.76 -6.77 -9.58
CA ALA A 163 -8.94 -6.29 -8.86
C ALA A 163 -9.02 -4.75 -8.91
N CYS A 164 -7.91 -4.04 -8.68
CA CYS A 164 -7.84 -2.59 -8.83
C CYS A 164 -8.07 -2.11 -10.27
N ARG A 165 -7.61 -2.88 -11.25
CA ARG A 165 -7.90 -2.63 -12.67
C ARG A 165 -9.39 -2.76 -12.96
N CYS A 166 -10.01 -3.85 -12.52
CA CYS A 166 -11.46 -4.06 -12.65
C CYS A 166 -12.22 -2.85 -12.11
N PHE A 167 -11.94 -2.50 -10.86
CA PHE A 167 -12.59 -1.37 -10.19
C PHE A 167 -12.37 -0.04 -10.93
N ALA A 168 -11.13 0.27 -11.33
CA ALA A 168 -10.84 1.52 -12.02
C ALA A 168 -11.47 1.61 -13.42
N LEU A 169 -11.58 0.48 -14.13
CA LEU A 169 -12.27 0.41 -15.42
C LEU A 169 -13.78 0.62 -15.25
N GLU A 170 -14.39 0.01 -14.23
CA GLU A 170 -15.81 0.19 -13.91
C GLU A 170 -16.14 1.65 -13.58
N GLU A 171 -15.34 2.29 -12.72
CA GLU A 171 -15.50 3.71 -12.36
C GLU A 171 -15.33 4.66 -13.56
N SER A 172 -14.65 4.21 -14.61
CA SER A 172 -14.48 4.94 -15.89
C SER A 172 -15.45 4.48 -16.99
N GLY A 173 -16.39 3.57 -16.70
CA GLY A 173 -17.43 3.11 -17.64
C GLY A 173 -16.99 2.03 -18.64
N HIS A 174 -15.82 1.42 -18.46
CA HIS A 174 -15.28 0.35 -19.30
C HIS A 174 -15.70 -1.04 -18.79
N PHE A 175 -17.02 -1.31 -18.77
CA PHE A 175 -17.59 -2.45 -18.05
C PHE A 175 -17.15 -3.83 -18.57
N LEU A 176 -16.97 -3.99 -19.89
CA LEU A 176 -16.56 -5.28 -20.45
C LEU A 176 -15.13 -5.61 -20.02
N GLU A 177 -14.20 -4.66 -20.19
CA GLU A 177 -12.82 -4.82 -19.76
C GLU A 177 -12.71 -4.99 -18.24
N ALA A 178 -13.56 -4.30 -17.47
CA ALA A 178 -13.66 -4.47 -16.03
C ALA A 178 -14.02 -5.92 -15.68
N GLU A 179 -15.07 -6.48 -16.30
CA GLU A 179 -15.51 -7.85 -16.04
C GLU A 179 -14.40 -8.87 -16.33
N TYR A 180 -13.67 -8.73 -17.44
CA TYR A 180 -12.54 -9.62 -17.75
C TYR A 180 -11.45 -9.55 -16.67
N ALA A 181 -11.07 -8.35 -16.25
CA ALA A 181 -10.06 -8.17 -15.21
C ALA A 181 -10.52 -8.75 -13.86
N GLY A 182 -11.78 -8.53 -13.49
CA GLY A 182 -12.36 -9.06 -12.25
C GLY A 182 -12.41 -10.59 -12.23
N ARG A 183 -12.83 -11.22 -13.33
CA ARG A 183 -12.84 -12.70 -13.45
C ARG A 183 -11.44 -13.28 -13.30
N GLU A 184 -10.43 -12.62 -13.86
CA GLU A 184 -9.04 -13.06 -13.74
C GLU A 184 -8.48 -12.86 -12.33
N ALA A 185 -8.82 -11.76 -11.66
CA ALA A 185 -8.46 -11.54 -10.26
C ALA A 185 -9.01 -12.68 -9.37
N ILE A 186 -10.30 -13.00 -9.51
CA ILE A 186 -10.95 -14.09 -8.75
C ILE A 186 -10.39 -15.47 -9.10
N ARG A 187 -9.99 -15.69 -10.36
CA ARG A 187 -9.33 -16.95 -10.76
C ARG A 187 -8.02 -17.16 -10.00
N LEU A 188 -7.26 -16.07 -9.78
CA LEU A 188 -5.97 -16.11 -9.09
C LEU A 188 -6.11 -16.11 -7.57
N ASP A 189 -7.06 -15.34 -7.04
CA ASP A 189 -7.38 -15.30 -5.61
C ASP A 189 -8.89 -15.38 -5.38
N PRO A 190 -9.43 -16.60 -5.21
CA PRO A 190 -10.87 -16.80 -4.93
C PRO A 190 -11.32 -16.24 -3.57
N GLY A 191 -10.39 -15.83 -2.70
CA GLY A 191 -10.67 -15.26 -1.39
C GLY A 191 -10.87 -13.74 -1.38
N ASP A 192 -10.63 -13.08 -2.51
CA ASP A 192 -10.89 -11.65 -2.73
C ASP A 192 -12.40 -11.46 -3.03
N LEU A 193 -13.22 -11.41 -1.96
CA LEU A 193 -14.69 -11.35 -2.01
C LEU A 193 -15.25 -9.95 -1.71
#